data_AF-T0V7T0-F1
#
_entry.id   AF-T0V7T0-F1
#
_cell.length_a   1.000
_cell.length_b   1.000
_cell.length_c   1.000
_cell.angle_alpha   90.00
_cell.angle_beta   90.00
_cell.angle_gamma   90.00
#
_symmetry.space_group_name_H-M   'P 1'
#
loop_
_entity.id
_entity.type
_entity.pdbx_description
1 polymer ?
#
loop_
_entity_poly.entity_id
_entity_poly.type
_entity_poly.pdbx_seq_one_letter_code
_entity_poly.pdbx_strand_id
1 'polypeptide(L)'
;MQMYAVTQSFEEGKEKFDVSLYNFYQLANNKMVKAHSDPYLSVQKGKEIYSTGFQNQRNALFFGSGAFSVYTLYGGMENLIEKLQSKSELRYLDFDEVIKENFEISLVLPHLYKYRERIEFAQKIKARGIVKDLVGSTFYKSYYSYSLGHSHANMSKVTTNFLKRNKPYLKNTDINVEKAFFEEDLRRRYGRTFEGLYELIINAMISDKKPLIKRLESIIPSTVKPIRFINWMMKNNISIRDYEDYQEMVEALGIPFDGDYVVIPKNWENKHTEIVENYSALLENQQARGTYLRVTNAVRDLRVEKQRLEDEKKEAKLRVETAKRLTNMMKAQTAFDKYAFIFPKDESEIVKEGKILHHCVGSYAKKHFVYGTSIIVFVRDKAHRETPLYTLELKNNRIIQLKGERNKSADEEAKKEAELFLAHCGKLKIEF
;
A
#
# COMPACT_ATOMS: atom_id res chain seq x y z
N MET A 1 12.57 34.36 11.26
CA MET A 1 13.81 34.11 10.50
C MET A 1 13.59 34.58 9.08
N GLN A 2 14.49 35.43 8.59
CA GLN A 2 14.46 36.00 7.26
C GLN A 2 15.79 35.65 6.59
N MET A 3 15.75 35.35 5.30
CA MET A 3 16.92 35.15 4.45
C MET A 3 16.80 36.08 3.27
N TYR A 4 17.90 36.73 2.93
CA TYR A 4 18.00 37.65 1.82
C TYR A 4 18.93 37.07 0.76
N ALA A 5 18.60 37.33 -0.51
CA ALA A 5 19.52 37.19 -1.63
C ALA A 5 20.22 38.52 -1.82
N VAL A 6 21.54 38.47 -2.01
CA VAL A 6 22.34 39.67 -2.30
C VAL A 6 22.96 39.48 -3.68
N THR A 7 22.62 40.37 -4.60
CA THR A 7 23.23 40.41 -5.94
C THR A 7 24.20 41.57 -5.98
N GLN A 8 25.44 41.28 -6.35
CA GLN A 8 26.49 42.28 -6.52
C GLN A 8 26.70 42.52 -8.01
N SER A 9 26.71 43.79 -8.43
CA SER A 9 26.99 44.19 -9.80
C SER A 9 27.90 45.42 -9.84
N PHE A 10 28.55 45.63 -10.98
CA PHE A 10 29.29 46.86 -11.27
C PHE A 10 28.58 47.59 -12.40
N GLU A 11 28.07 48.79 -12.11
CA GLU A 11 27.41 49.67 -13.07
C GLU A 11 28.25 50.96 -13.17
N GLU A 12 28.75 51.28 -14.37
CA GLU A 12 29.59 52.48 -14.61
C GLU A 12 30.80 52.61 -13.67
N GLY A 13 31.44 51.48 -13.33
CA GLY A 13 32.59 51.46 -12.43
C GLY A 13 32.25 51.66 -10.95
N LYS A 14 30.97 51.74 -10.59
CA LYS A 14 30.49 51.75 -9.20
C LYS A 14 29.93 50.38 -8.84
N GLU A 15 30.34 49.88 -7.69
CA GLU A 15 29.81 48.67 -7.11
C GLU A 15 28.42 48.93 -6.54
N LYS A 16 27.50 47.99 -6.81
CA LYS A 16 26.10 48.06 -6.38
C LYS A 16 25.69 46.72 -5.80
N PHE A 17 24.95 46.78 -4.69
CA PHE A 17 24.36 45.64 -4.05
C PHE A 17 22.84 45.77 -4.09
N ASP A 18 22.18 44.78 -4.67
CA ASP A 18 20.73 44.60 -4.58
C ASP A 18 20.42 43.53 -3.53
N VAL A 19 19.54 43.86 -2.59
CA VAL A 19 19.20 42.97 -1.47
C VAL A 19 17.69 42.73 -1.48
N SER A 20 17.31 41.49 -1.69
CA SER A 20 15.91 41.07 -1.84
C SER A 20 15.58 39.94 -0.88
N LEU A 21 14.38 39.96 -0.29
CA LEU A 21 13.96 38.92 0.64
C LEU A 21 13.77 37.61 -0.15
N TYR A 22 14.48 36.56 0.25
CA TYR A 22 14.49 35.29 -0.48
C TYR A 22 13.60 34.24 0.20
N ASN A 23 13.68 34.14 1.52
CA ASN A 23 12.83 33.26 2.32
C ASN A 23 12.42 33.94 3.63
N PHE A 24 11.17 33.73 4.03
CA PHE A 24 10.59 34.18 5.29
C PHE A 24 10.00 33.01 6.05
N TYR A 25 10.36 32.92 7.33
CA TYR A 25 9.84 31.94 8.26
C TYR A 25 9.48 32.61 9.59
N GLN A 26 8.25 32.46 10.04
CA GLN A 26 7.84 32.89 11.37
C GLN A 26 6.96 31.84 12.03
N LEU A 27 7.31 31.48 13.27
CA LEU A 27 6.45 30.69 14.14
C LEU A 27 5.86 31.64 15.18
N ALA A 28 4.54 31.85 15.14
CA ALA A 28 3.82 32.69 16.08
C ALA A 28 2.41 32.13 16.30
N ASN A 29 1.90 32.17 17.52
CA ASN A 29 0.53 31.75 17.86
C ASN A 29 0.18 30.32 17.39
N ASN A 30 1.09 29.35 17.58
CA ASN A 30 0.96 27.97 17.09
C ASN A 30 0.70 27.85 15.57
N LYS A 31 1.05 28.89 14.80
CA LYS A 31 0.97 28.89 13.34
C LYS A 31 2.35 29.13 12.76
N MET A 32 2.62 28.41 11.69
CA MET A 32 3.87 28.50 10.95
C MET A 32 3.59 29.21 9.63
N VAL A 33 4.15 30.41 9.47
CA VAL A 33 4.05 31.19 8.24
C VAL A 33 5.35 31.02 7.45
N LYS A 34 5.22 30.61 6.19
CA LYS A 34 6.33 30.41 5.26
C LYS A 34 6.03 31.13 3.95
N ALA A 35 6.95 31.98 3.52
CA ALA A 35 6.91 32.62 2.22
C ALA A 35 8.30 32.61 1.60
N HIS A 36 8.37 32.60 0.27
CA HIS A 36 9.62 32.66 -0.47
C HIS A 36 9.47 33.51 -1.72
N SER A 37 10.57 34.11 -2.17
CA SER A 37 10.61 34.76 -3.49
C SER A 37 10.49 33.70 -4.58
N ASP A 38 9.53 33.91 -5.48
CA ASP A 38 9.28 33.05 -6.64
C ASP A 38 9.94 33.66 -7.87
N PRO A 39 11.15 33.21 -8.26
CA PRO A 39 11.91 33.84 -9.34
C PRO A 39 11.20 33.70 -10.69
N TYR A 40 10.47 32.61 -10.92
CA TYR A 40 9.76 32.37 -12.17
C TYR A 40 8.59 33.34 -12.33
N LEU A 41 7.73 33.43 -11.30
CA LEU A 41 6.61 34.38 -11.32
C LEU A 41 7.08 35.82 -11.27
N SER A 42 8.19 36.10 -10.58
CA SER A 42 8.74 37.46 -10.49
C SER A 42 9.19 37.98 -11.86
N VAL A 43 9.89 37.13 -12.63
CA VAL A 43 10.28 37.44 -14.02
C VAL A 43 9.03 37.60 -14.91
N GLN A 44 8.06 36.69 -14.81
CA GLN A 44 6.84 36.74 -15.62
C GLN A 44 6.01 38.01 -15.37
N LYS A 45 6.01 38.51 -14.13
CA LYS A 45 5.22 39.66 -13.69
C LYS A 45 5.99 40.97 -13.65
N GLY A 46 7.31 40.95 -13.92
CA GLY A 46 8.17 42.13 -13.88
C GLY A 46 8.28 42.80 -12.51
N LYS A 47 8.00 42.07 -11.42
CA LYS A 47 8.09 42.55 -10.03
C LYS A 47 8.30 41.39 -9.09
N GLU A 48 8.83 41.64 -7.90
CA GLU A 48 8.97 40.58 -6.89
C GLU A 48 7.61 39.99 -6.51
N ILE A 49 7.49 38.67 -6.67
CA ILE A 49 6.35 37.87 -6.25
C ILE A 49 6.80 36.91 -5.18
N TYR A 50 6.00 36.82 -4.12
CA TYR A 50 6.22 35.89 -3.02
C TYR A 50 5.13 34.83 -3.00
N SER A 51 5.56 33.58 -2.93
CA SER A 51 4.69 32.40 -2.90
C SER A 51 4.69 31.76 -1.51
N THR A 52 3.57 31.14 -1.13
CA THR A 52 3.49 30.37 0.11
C THR A 52 4.41 29.16 0.06
N GLY A 53 5.15 28.89 1.13
CA GLY A 53 6.10 27.78 1.20
C GLY A 53 7.54 28.25 1.34
N PHE A 54 8.49 27.41 0.94
CA PHE A 54 9.92 27.62 1.17
C PHE A 54 10.71 27.28 -0.09
N GLN A 55 11.58 28.19 -0.55
CA GLN A 55 12.44 27.93 -1.72
C GLN A 55 13.72 27.23 -1.28
N ASN A 56 13.94 26.02 -1.80
CA ASN A 56 15.18 25.29 -1.58
C ASN A 56 16.24 25.76 -2.57
N GLN A 57 17.44 26.10 -2.10
CA GLN A 57 18.57 26.48 -2.97
C GLN A 57 19.25 25.29 -3.67
N ARG A 58 18.79 24.05 -3.47
CA ARG A 58 19.30 22.90 -4.23
C ARG A 58 18.69 22.86 -5.64
N ASN A 59 19.25 23.65 -6.55
CA ASN A 59 19.10 23.41 -7.99
C ASN A 59 20.40 22.78 -8.50
N ALA A 60 20.30 21.63 -9.18
CA ALA A 60 21.40 20.73 -9.53
C ALA A 60 22.45 21.31 -10.53
N LEU A 61 22.37 22.60 -10.84
CA LEU A 61 23.25 23.29 -11.79
C LEU A 61 24.14 24.36 -11.13
N PHE A 62 23.91 24.71 -9.85
CA PHE A 62 24.72 25.71 -9.16
C PHE A 62 25.16 25.17 -7.80
N PHE A 63 26.47 24.97 -7.66
CA PHE A 63 27.14 24.58 -6.42
C PHE A 63 26.99 25.70 -5.39
N GLY A 64 25.93 25.68 -4.60
CA GLY A 64 25.68 26.66 -3.56
C GLY A 64 24.61 26.20 -2.58
N SER A 65 25.05 25.70 -1.43
CA SER A 65 24.16 25.36 -0.32
C SER A 65 23.77 26.64 0.44
N GLY A 66 22.57 27.17 0.21
CA GLY A 66 22.02 28.30 0.96
C GLY A 66 21.83 28.06 2.46
N ALA A 67 21.58 29.14 3.20
CA ALA A 67 21.40 29.17 4.67
C ALA A 67 20.33 28.22 5.23
N PHE A 68 19.48 27.64 4.39
CA PHE A 68 18.47 26.65 4.76
C PHE A 68 18.70 25.25 4.18
N SER A 69 19.72 25.09 3.33
CA SER A 69 20.18 23.77 2.89
C SER A 69 21.16 23.14 3.89
N VAL A 70 21.74 23.95 4.78
CA VAL A 70 22.56 23.52 5.92
C VAL A 70 21.96 24.16 7.18
N TYR A 71 20.95 23.50 7.75
CA TYR A 71 20.25 23.95 8.95
C TYR A 71 21.16 23.75 10.19
N THR A 72 21.93 24.77 10.60
CA THR A 72 22.73 24.75 11.84
C THR A 72 21.94 25.16 13.09
N LEU A 73 20.61 25.19 13.02
CA LEU A 73 19.72 25.61 14.13
C LEU A 73 19.88 24.79 15.41
N TYR A 74 20.42 23.58 15.31
CA TYR A 74 20.59 22.69 16.46
C TYR A 74 22.04 22.51 16.91
N GLY A 75 23.01 23.11 16.19
CA GLY A 75 24.44 22.83 16.38
C GLY A 75 24.86 21.49 15.76
N GLY A 76 25.89 20.85 16.32
CA GLY A 76 26.31 19.52 15.90
C GLY A 76 25.24 18.45 16.17
N MET A 77 25.33 17.33 15.45
CA MET A 77 24.38 16.22 15.55
C MET A 77 24.22 15.68 16.97
N GLU A 78 25.32 15.58 17.74
CA GLU A 78 25.29 15.18 19.15
C GLU A 78 24.46 16.13 20.01
N ASN A 79 24.63 17.45 19.84
CA ASN A 79 23.88 18.45 20.60
C ASN A 79 22.38 18.40 20.28
N LEU A 80 22.01 18.05 19.05
CA LEU A 80 20.62 17.83 18.69
C LEU A 80 20.06 16.58 19.38
N ILE A 81 20.78 15.45 19.30
CA ILE A 81 20.38 14.20 19.95
C ILE A 81 20.23 14.42 21.47
N GLU A 82 21.17 15.09 22.11
CA GLU A 82 21.11 15.44 23.53
C GLU A 82 19.85 16.27 23.86
N LYS A 83 19.52 17.28 23.04
CA LYS A 83 18.29 18.08 23.21
C LYS A 83 17.02 17.24 23.03
N LEU A 84 17.00 16.35 22.04
CA LEU A 84 15.87 15.45 21.80
C LEU A 84 15.71 14.48 22.97
N GLN A 85 16.82 13.96 23.50
CA GLN A 85 16.82 13.04 24.61
C GLN A 85 16.49 13.69 25.97
N SER A 86 16.79 14.97 26.15
CA SER A 86 16.53 15.68 27.40
C SER A 86 15.17 16.38 27.47
N LYS A 87 14.67 16.93 26.35
CA LYS A 87 13.52 17.86 26.36
C LYS A 87 12.34 17.46 25.48
N SER A 88 12.50 16.52 24.55
CA SER A 88 11.46 16.14 23.58
C SER A 88 10.67 14.92 24.02
N GLU A 89 9.52 14.68 23.39
CA GLU A 89 8.76 13.44 23.42
C GLU A 89 9.56 12.23 22.89
N LEU A 90 10.67 12.48 22.17
CA LEU A 90 11.60 11.44 21.71
C LEU A 90 12.59 10.98 22.79
N ARG A 91 12.53 11.51 24.02
CA ARG A 91 13.44 11.15 25.12
C ARG A 91 13.52 9.68 25.50
N TYR A 92 12.51 8.90 25.10
CA TYR A 92 12.44 7.48 25.36
C TYR A 92 12.97 6.63 24.20
N LEU A 93 13.30 7.25 23.07
CA LEU A 93 13.98 6.57 21.98
C LEU A 93 15.46 6.49 22.30
N ASP A 94 16.00 5.32 22.05
CA ASP A 94 17.43 5.10 21.99
C ASP A 94 17.93 5.56 20.61
N PHE A 95 18.80 6.57 20.60
CA PHE A 95 19.35 7.18 19.38
C PHE A 95 20.66 6.52 18.94
N ASP A 96 20.98 5.31 19.41
CA ASP A 96 22.11 4.49 18.95
C ASP A 96 22.16 4.30 17.41
N GLU A 97 23.21 3.63 16.91
CA GLU A 97 23.65 3.54 15.50
C GLU A 97 22.51 3.59 14.45
N VAL A 98 21.46 2.77 14.59
CA VAL A 98 20.35 2.70 13.60
C VAL A 98 19.68 4.05 13.35
N ILE A 99 19.40 4.83 14.42
CA ILE A 99 18.77 6.15 14.28
C ILE A 99 19.84 7.18 13.92
N LYS A 100 21.00 7.15 14.57
CA LYS A 100 22.08 8.11 14.38
C LYS A 100 22.62 8.14 12.95
N GLU A 101 22.87 6.98 12.36
CA GLU A 101 23.45 6.83 11.02
C GLU A 101 22.49 7.24 9.90
N ASN A 102 21.18 7.11 10.13
CA ASN A 102 20.15 7.45 9.15
C ASN A 102 19.53 8.84 9.40
N PHE A 103 20.07 9.63 10.32
CA PHE A 103 19.38 10.82 10.84
C PHE A 103 19.45 12.02 9.90
N GLU A 104 18.50 12.09 8.96
CA GLU A 104 18.22 13.31 8.21
C GLU A 104 17.05 14.06 8.83
N ILE A 105 17.31 15.22 9.43
CA ILE A 105 16.33 16.02 10.19
C ILE A 105 15.07 16.29 9.37
N SER A 106 15.21 16.56 8.08
CA SER A 106 14.08 16.92 7.22
C SER A 106 13.17 15.75 6.85
N LEU A 107 13.66 14.50 6.93
CA LEU A 107 12.94 13.31 6.46
C LEU A 107 12.60 12.34 7.58
N VAL A 108 13.59 12.00 8.41
CA VAL A 108 13.46 10.94 9.41
C VAL A 108 12.81 11.48 10.67
N LEU A 109 13.10 12.71 11.09
CA LEU A 109 12.59 13.26 12.35
C LEU A 109 11.05 13.32 12.41
N PRO A 110 10.31 13.80 11.39
CA PRO A 110 8.84 13.77 11.41
C PRO A 110 8.28 12.35 11.56
N HIS A 111 8.93 11.37 10.93
CA HIS A 111 8.57 9.96 11.02
C HIS A 111 8.79 9.39 12.43
N LEU A 112 9.93 9.71 13.05
CA LEU A 112 10.22 9.32 14.43
C LEU A 112 9.16 9.87 15.39
N TYR A 113 8.81 11.15 15.31
CA TYR A 113 7.75 11.73 16.16
C TYR A 113 6.40 11.04 15.97
N LYS A 114 6.03 10.76 14.71
CA LYS A 114 4.75 10.15 14.36
C LYS A 114 4.64 8.71 14.88
N TYR A 115 5.72 7.94 14.86
CA TYR A 115 5.69 6.52 15.23
C TYR A 115 6.51 6.17 16.47
N ARG A 116 6.90 7.17 17.27
CA ARG A 116 7.76 7.03 18.47
C ARG A 116 7.36 5.87 19.37
N GLU A 117 6.08 5.71 19.69
CA GLU A 117 5.60 4.67 20.61
C GLU A 117 5.86 3.25 20.09
N ARG A 118 5.83 3.07 18.76
CA ARG A 118 6.07 1.76 18.13
C ARG A 118 7.57 1.45 18.10
N ILE A 119 8.38 2.45 17.78
CA ILE A 119 9.85 2.35 17.77
C ILE A 119 10.35 2.08 19.19
N GLU A 120 9.89 2.87 20.16
CA GLU A 120 10.18 2.71 21.59
C GLU A 120 9.80 1.31 22.09
N PHE A 121 8.60 0.82 21.73
CA PHE A 121 8.18 -0.53 22.10
C PHE A 121 9.12 -1.59 21.51
N ALA A 122 9.49 -1.47 20.23
CA ALA A 122 10.40 -2.39 19.57
C ALA A 122 11.80 -2.39 20.21
N GLN A 123 12.31 -1.21 20.58
CA GLN A 123 13.57 -1.04 21.32
C GLN A 123 13.51 -1.70 22.71
N LYS A 124 12.44 -1.45 23.47
CA LYS A 124 12.23 -2.04 24.81
C LYS A 124 12.23 -3.56 24.84
N ILE A 125 11.78 -4.20 23.75
CA ILE A 125 11.80 -5.66 23.62
C ILE A 125 13.07 -6.17 22.92
N LYS A 126 14.02 -5.30 22.57
CA LYS A 126 15.24 -5.63 21.83
C LYS A 126 14.95 -6.34 20.49
N ALA A 127 13.92 -5.91 19.78
CA ALA A 127 13.59 -6.39 18.43
C ALA A 127 14.38 -5.59 17.38
N ARG A 128 15.69 -5.80 17.31
CA ARG A 128 16.65 -4.95 16.60
C ARG A 128 16.37 -4.86 15.09
N GLY A 129 16.03 -5.98 14.45
CA GLY A 129 15.65 -6.01 13.03
C GLY A 129 14.36 -5.23 12.74
N ILE A 130 13.38 -5.32 13.64
CA ILE A 130 12.15 -4.51 13.56
C ILE A 130 12.47 -3.02 13.73
N VAL A 131 13.32 -2.65 14.69
CA VAL A 131 13.75 -1.24 14.89
C VAL A 131 14.37 -0.70 13.61
N LYS A 132 15.31 -1.45 13.00
CA LYS A 132 15.95 -1.08 11.72
C LYS A 132 14.93 -0.77 10.63
N ASP A 133 13.95 -1.64 10.46
CA ASP A 133 12.92 -1.48 9.43
C ASP A 133 11.91 -0.36 9.74
N LEU A 134 11.58 -0.13 11.02
CA LEU A 134 10.69 0.95 11.43
C LEU A 134 11.35 2.32 11.29
N VAL A 135 12.62 2.45 11.64
CA VAL A 135 13.39 3.69 11.45
C VAL A 135 13.63 3.93 9.96
N GLY A 136 13.99 2.88 9.22
CA GLY A 136 14.22 2.96 7.79
C GLY A 136 15.55 3.62 7.42
N SER A 137 15.76 3.82 6.12
CA SER A 137 16.97 4.44 5.56
C SER A 137 16.64 5.54 4.57
N THR A 138 17.50 6.54 4.50
CA THR A 138 17.43 7.60 3.50
C THR A 138 18.12 7.16 2.22
N PHE A 139 17.63 7.65 1.08
CA PHE A 139 18.22 7.33 -0.22
C PHE A 139 18.07 8.49 -1.20
N TYR A 140 18.99 8.56 -2.15
CA TYR A 140 18.92 9.50 -3.28
C TYR A 140 18.32 8.78 -4.49
N LYS A 141 17.17 9.26 -4.97
CA LYS A 141 16.59 8.75 -6.22
C LYS A 141 17.08 9.62 -7.38
N SER A 142 17.76 9.02 -8.35
CA SER A 142 18.25 9.71 -9.56
C SER A 142 17.57 9.11 -10.80
N TYR A 143 17.00 9.98 -11.64
CA TYR A 143 16.90 9.80 -13.10
C TYR A 143 16.45 11.11 -13.78
N TYR A 144 15.61 11.94 -13.13
CA TYR A 144 15.21 13.27 -13.64
C TYR A 144 14.92 14.34 -12.55
N SER A 145 14.95 13.97 -11.26
CA SER A 145 14.78 14.92 -10.15
C SER A 145 15.55 14.44 -8.92
N TYR A 146 16.42 15.29 -8.35
CA TYR A 146 17.15 14.99 -7.12
C TYR A 146 16.23 15.15 -5.90
N SER A 147 15.43 14.13 -5.60
CA SER A 147 14.63 14.09 -4.37
C SER A 147 15.25 13.11 -3.37
N LEU A 148 15.59 13.60 -2.19
CA LEU A 148 15.95 12.78 -1.03
C LEU A 148 14.68 12.02 -0.57
N GLY A 149 14.76 10.71 -0.51
CA GLY A 149 13.67 9.83 -0.07
C GLY A 149 13.97 9.17 1.27
N HIS A 150 12.93 8.67 1.92
CA HIS A 150 13.02 7.88 3.16
C HIS A 150 12.22 6.60 2.98
N SER A 151 12.90 5.46 3.00
CA SER A 151 12.31 4.13 2.87
C SER A 151 12.23 3.49 4.24
N HIS A 152 11.05 3.01 4.60
CA HIS A 152 10.81 2.34 5.88
C HIS A 152 9.72 1.29 5.70
N ALA A 153 9.55 0.41 6.70
CA ALA A 153 8.49 -0.57 6.71
C ALA A 153 7.10 0.06 6.56
N ASN A 154 6.14 -0.71 6.02
CA ASN A 154 4.78 -0.23 5.89
C ASN A 154 4.10 -0.07 7.26
N MET A 155 4.10 1.17 7.77
CA MET A 155 3.57 1.52 9.09
C MET A 155 2.06 1.33 9.22
N SER A 156 1.31 1.18 8.11
CA SER A 156 -0.11 0.80 8.22
C SER A 156 -0.29 -0.66 8.68
N LYS A 157 0.70 -1.52 8.41
CA LYS A 157 0.70 -2.93 8.80
C LYS A 157 1.38 -3.17 10.15
N VAL A 158 2.52 -2.51 10.40
CA VAL A 158 3.25 -2.64 11.68
C VAL A 158 2.59 -1.80 12.77
N THR A 159 1.40 -2.23 13.19
CA THR A 159 0.61 -1.57 14.23
C THR A 159 1.12 -1.93 15.63
N THR A 160 0.76 -1.12 16.63
CA THR A 160 1.03 -1.45 18.05
C THR A 160 0.44 -2.81 18.45
N ASN A 161 -0.74 -3.16 17.92
CA ASN A 161 -1.38 -4.46 18.16
C ASN A 161 -0.57 -5.61 17.56
N PHE A 162 -0.01 -5.42 16.36
CA PHE A 162 0.89 -6.40 15.74
C PHE A 162 2.13 -6.63 16.61
N LEU A 163 2.79 -5.56 17.06
CA LEU A 163 4.00 -5.65 17.90
C LEU A 163 3.70 -6.32 19.25
N LYS A 164 2.60 -5.94 19.92
CA LYS A 164 2.21 -6.52 21.21
C LYS A 164 1.87 -8.00 21.10
N ARG A 165 1.07 -8.39 20.11
CA ARG A 165 0.66 -9.80 19.90
C ARG A 165 1.85 -10.70 19.53
N ASN A 166 2.80 -10.17 18.74
CA ASN A 166 3.98 -10.92 18.33
C ASN A 166 5.19 -10.75 19.26
N LYS A 167 5.06 -10.02 20.38
CA LYS A 167 6.14 -9.77 21.34
C LYS A 167 6.94 -11.02 21.73
N PRO A 168 6.34 -12.19 22.03
CA PRO A 168 7.10 -13.39 22.38
C PRO A 168 8.07 -13.87 21.30
N TYR A 169 7.75 -13.60 20.03
CA TYR A 169 8.54 -14.02 18.87
C TYR A 169 9.55 -12.96 18.41
N LEU A 170 9.31 -11.70 18.74
CA LEU A 170 10.17 -10.58 18.33
C LEU A 170 11.22 -10.22 19.39
N LYS A 171 10.95 -10.53 20.66
CA LYS A 171 11.81 -10.12 21.78
C LYS A 171 13.21 -10.70 21.65
N ASN A 172 14.24 -9.87 21.77
CA ASN A 172 15.66 -10.24 21.67
C ASN A 172 16.04 -10.88 20.33
N THR A 173 15.46 -10.40 19.22
CA THR A 173 15.73 -10.95 17.88
C THR A 173 16.17 -9.88 16.89
N ASP A 174 16.80 -10.33 15.81
CA ASP A 174 17.19 -9.53 14.65
C ASP A 174 16.23 -9.75 13.46
N ILE A 175 15.05 -10.31 13.72
CA ILE A 175 14.02 -10.56 12.72
C ILE A 175 13.54 -9.24 12.11
N ASN A 176 13.52 -9.16 10.79
CA ASN A 176 12.99 -8.02 10.04
C ASN A 176 11.45 -8.07 9.94
N VAL A 177 10.82 -6.99 9.50
CA VAL A 177 9.36 -6.85 9.45
C VAL A 177 8.72 -7.84 8.48
N GLU A 178 9.37 -8.12 7.34
CA GLU A 178 8.84 -9.05 6.34
C GLU A 178 8.78 -10.48 6.86
N LYS A 179 9.88 -10.96 7.46
CA LYS A 179 9.95 -12.27 8.14
C LYS A 179 8.94 -12.35 9.27
N ALA A 180 8.79 -11.30 10.08
CA ALA A 180 7.81 -11.27 11.16
C ALA A 180 6.36 -11.41 10.65
N PHE A 181 6.00 -10.76 9.54
CA PHE A 181 4.68 -10.94 8.93
C PHE A 181 4.50 -12.35 8.37
N PHE A 182 5.50 -12.87 7.66
CA PHE A 182 5.44 -14.20 7.08
C PHE A 182 5.28 -15.28 8.16
N GLU A 183 6.07 -15.22 9.22
CA GLU A 183 5.95 -16.18 10.33
C GLU A 183 4.63 -16.05 11.10
N GLU A 184 4.08 -14.83 11.24
CA GLU A 184 2.75 -14.68 11.81
C GLU A 184 1.68 -15.34 10.93
N ASP A 185 1.75 -15.16 9.63
CA ASP A 185 0.82 -15.78 8.69
C ASP A 185 0.94 -17.32 8.74
N LEU A 186 2.15 -17.87 8.84
CA LEU A 186 2.37 -19.31 9.04
C LEU A 186 1.73 -19.81 10.33
N ARG A 187 1.91 -19.11 11.46
CA ARG A 187 1.27 -19.48 12.74
C ARG A 187 -0.25 -19.48 12.63
N ARG A 188 -0.82 -18.48 11.95
CA ARG A 188 -2.29 -18.38 11.76
C ARG A 188 -2.85 -19.47 10.86
N ARG A 189 -2.13 -19.83 9.80
CA ARG A 189 -2.62 -20.79 8.78
C ARG A 189 -2.32 -22.23 9.13
N TYR A 190 -1.15 -22.50 9.70
CA TYR A 190 -0.63 -23.86 9.91
C TYR A 190 -0.39 -24.19 11.38
N GLY A 191 -0.65 -23.26 12.31
CA GLY A 191 -0.45 -23.47 13.75
C GLY A 191 1.02 -23.50 14.20
N ARG A 192 1.98 -23.32 13.28
CA ARG A 192 3.42 -23.38 13.56
C ARG A 192 4.23 -22.54 12.56
N THR A 193 5.48 -22.28 12.89
CA THR A 193 6.50 -21.79 11.97
C THR A 193 7.37 -22.94 11.44
N PHE A 194 8.20 -22.63 10.45
CA PHE A 194 9.18 -23.53 9.85
C PHE A 194 10.52 -22.82 9.80
N GLU A 195 11.49 -23.30 10.57
CA GLU A 195 12.82 -22.70 10.68
C GLU A 195 13.58 -22.82 9.35
N GLY A 196 14.11 -21.71 8.82
CA GLY A 196 14.80 -21.66 7.52
C GLY A 196 13.89 -21.50 6.31
N LEU A 197 12.56 -21.60 6.46
CA LEU A 197 11.63 -21.47 5.33
C LEU A 197 11.62 -20.06 4.75
N TYR A 198 11.73 -19.03 5.60
CA TYR A 198 11.78 -17.65 5.13
C TYR A 198 12.99 -17.44 4.21
N GLU A 199 14.16 -17.87 4.67
CA GLU A 199 15.44 -17.78 3.96
C GLU A 199 15.40 -18.53 2.62
N LEU A 200 14.85 -19.74 2.61
CA LEU A 200 14.66 -20.54 1.40
C LEU A 200 13.80 -19.82 0.34
N ILE A 201 12.80 -19.07 0.78
CA ILE A 201 11.86 -18.38 -0.12
C ILE A 201 12.45 -17.06 -0.64
N ILE A 202 13.10 -16.25 0.21
CA ILE A 202 13.56 -14.91 -0.20
C ILE A 202 14.75 -14.94 -1.18
N ASN A 203 15.54 -16.02 -1.20
CA ASN A 203 16.70 -16.16 -2.08
C ASN A 203 16.34 -16.15 -3.59
N ALA A 204 15.06 -16.30 -3.95
CA ALA A 204 14.60 -16.45 -5.34
C ALA A 204 14.47 -15.14 -6.15
N MET A 205 15.02 -14.00 -5.71
CA MET A 205 14.83 -12.66 -6.32
C MET A 205 13.37 -12.39 -6.72
N ILE A 206 12.52 -12.15 -5.72
CA ILE A 206 11.07 -11.99 -5.91
C ILE A 206 10.75 -10.52 -6.22
N SER A 207 10.34 -10.24 -7.46
CA SER A 207 9.84 -8.92 -7.90
C SER A 207 8.31 -8.75 -7.71
N ASP A 208 7.61 -9.81 -7.28
CA ASP A 208 6.15 -9.78 -7.14
C ASP A 208 5.71 -9.01 -5.88
N LYS A 209 4.71 -8.13 -6.00
CA LYS A 209 4.12 -7.36 -4.90
C LYS A 209 3.23 -8.20 -3.98
N LYS A 210 3.06 -9.50 -4.24
CA LYS A 210 2.24 -10.41 -3.44
C LYS A 210 2.88 -10.71 -2.07
N PRO A 211 2.09 -10.86 -1.00
CA PRO A 211 2.59 -11.35 0.28
C PRO A 211 3.24 -12.74 0.15
N LEU A 212 4.37 -12.97 0.83
CA LEU A 212 5.12 -14.23 0.77
C LEU A 212 4.27 -15.47 1.06
N ILE A 213 3.34 -15.40 2.03
CA ILE A 213 2.44 -16.52 2.33
C ILE A 213 1.57 -16.89 1.13
N LYS A 214 1.12 -15.91 0.35
CA LYS A 214 0.26 -16.14 -0.81
C LYS A 214 1.03 -16.78 -1.95
N ARG A 215 2.31 -16.45 -2.08
CA ARG A 215 3.21 -17.07 -3.04
C ARG A 215 3.54 -18.52 -2.66
N LEU A 216 3.77 -18.78 -1.37
CA LEU A 216 3.91 -20.16 -0.88
C LEU A 216 2.63 -20.96 -1.15
N GLU A 217 1.46 -20.41 -0.81
CA GLU A 217 0.17 -21.09 -1.04
C GLU A 217 -0.13 -21.38 -2.52
N SER A 218 0.35 -20.55 -3.46
CA SER A 218 0.06 -20.74 -4.88
C SER A 218 0.76 -21.94 -5.51
N ILE A 219 1.88 -22.38 -4.94
CA ILE A 219 2.64 -23.52 -5.46
C ILE A 219 2.24 -24.86 -4.82
N ILE A 220 1.57 -24.81 -3.66
CA ILE A 220 1.19 -26.03 -2.93
C ILE A 220 0.14 -26.79 -3.74
N PRO A 221 0.45 -28.03 -4.19
CA PRO A 221 -0.49 -28.83 -4.94
C PRO A 221 -1.69 -29.23 -4.09
N SER A 222 -2.90 -29.14 -4.64
CA SER A 222 -4.14 -29.50 -3.92
C SER A 222 -4.20 -30.97 -3.51
N THR A 223 -3.42 -31.84 -4.16
CA THR A 223 -3.31 -33.28 -3.88
C THR A 223 -2.44 -33.59 -2.66
N VAL A 224 -1.68 -32.62 -2.14
CA VAL A 224 -0.75 -32.82 -1.01
C VAL A 224 -1.10 -31.89 0.15
N LYS A 225 -1.06 -32.42 1.38
CA LYS A 225 -1.27 -31.59 2.58
C LYS A 225 -0.18 -30.50 2.68
N PRO A 226 -0.53 -29.23 2.93
CA PRO A 226 0.41 -28.10 2.94
C PRO A 226 1.67 -28.34 3.79
N ILE A 227 1.51 -28.83 5.02
CA ILE A 227 2.63 -29.08 5.95
C ILE A 227 3.57 -30.18 5.41
N ARG A 228 3.01 -31.21 4.77
CA ARG A 228 3.79 -32.30 4.16
C ARG A 228 4.61 -31.77 3.00
N PHE A 229 4.00 -30.95 2.15
CA PHE A 229 4.67 -30.28 1.04
C PHE A 229 5.81 -29.38 1.52
N ILE A 230 5.54 -28.48 2.48
CA ILE A 230 6.53 -27.54 3.02
C ILE A 230 7.74 -28.29 3.59
N ASN A 231 7.50 -29.34 4.40
CA ASN A 231 8.59 -30.14 4.97
C ASN A 231 9.40 -30.87 3.89
N TRP A 232 8.74 -31.41 2.87
CA TRP A 232 9.42 -32.06 1.74
C TRP A 232 10.27 -31.06 0.95
N MET A 233 9.71 -29.89 0.62
CA MET A 233 10.40 -28.82 -0.11
C MET A 233 11.65 -28.36 0.65
N MET A 234 11.51 -28.11 1.96
CA MET A 234 12.63 -27.71 2.81
C MET A 234 13.69 -28.79 2.94
N LYS A 235 13.28 -30.06 3.10
CA LYS A 235 14.21 -31.19 3.19
C LYS A 235 15.10 -31.31 1.94
N ASN A 236 14.55 -30.99 0.77
CA ASN A 236 15.27 -31.06 -0.50
C ASN A 236 15.89 -29.69 -0.89
N ASN A 237 15.79 -28.67 -0.04
CA ASN A 237 16.29 -27.31 -0.29
C ASN A 237 15.80 -26.71 -1.62
N ILE A 238 14.52 -26.93 -1.95
CA ILE A 238 13.92 -26.53 -3.23
C ILE A 238 13.39 -25.10 -3.11
N SER A 239 13.77 -24.22 -4.04
CA SER A 239 13.21 -22.87 -4.10
C SER A 239 11.80 -22.88 -4.74
N ILE A 240 11.00 -21.85 -4.45
CA ILE A 240 9.67 -21.70 -5.08
C ILE A 240 9.78 -21.68 -6.60
N ARG A 241 10.81 -21.03 -7.16
CA ARG A 241 11.00 -20.90 -8.61
C ARG A 241 11.30 -22.25 -9.24
N ASP A 242 12.23 -23.02 -8.68
CA ASP A 242 12.60 -24.34 -9.22
C ASP A 242 11.39 -25.29 -9.25
N TYR A 243 10.53 -25.23 -8.23
CA TYR A 243 9.33 -26.06 -8.20
C TYR A 243 8.28 -25.61 -9.20
N GLU A 244 8.11 -24.31 -9.43
CA GLU A 244 7.23 -23.79 -10.48
C GLU A 244 7.73 -24.17 -11.88
N ASP A 245 9.03 -24.03 -12.14
CA ASP A 245 9.64 -24.43 -13.41
C ASP A 245 9.43 -25.93 -13.66
N TYR A 246 9.59 -26.75 -12.60
CA TYR A 246 9.28 -28.18 -12.65
C TYR A 246 7.81 -28.44 -13.00
N GLN A 247 6.85 -27.75 -12.37
CA GLN A 247 5.43 -27.88 -12.68
C GLN A 247 5.13 -27.55 -14.15
N GLU A 248 5.72 -26.47 -14.67
CA GLU A 248 5.55 -26.05 -16.06
C GLU A 248 6.12 -27.07 -17.05
N MET A 249 7.29 -27.66 -16.75
CA MET A 249 7.87 -28.73 -17.58
C MET A 249 7.03 -30.02 -17.57
N VAL A 250 6.53 -30.44 -16.41
CA VAL A 250 5.67 -31.63 -16.30
C VAL A 250 4.37 -31.44 -17.08
N GLU A 251 3.75 -30.25 -17.00
CA GLU A 251 2.56 -29.90 -17.76
C GLU A 251 2.85 -29.90 -19.28
N ALA A 252 3.97 -29.31 -19.71
CA ALA A 252 4.36 -29.28 -21.12
C ALA A 252 4.63 -30.67 -21.72
N LEU A 253 5.11 -31.61 -20.90
CA LEU A 253 5.29 -33.02 -21.28
C LEU A 253 3.97 -33.82 -21.30
N GLY A 254 2.86 -33.23 -20.86
CA GLY A 254 1.56 -33.91 -20.78
C GLY A 254 1.48 -35.00 -19.71
N ILE A 255 2.39 -34.96 -18.72
CA ILE A 255 2.42 -35.92 -17.62
C ILE A 255 1.36 -35.50 -16.58
N PRO A 256 0.47 -36.40 -16.13
CA PRO A 256 -0.47 -36.10 -15.06
C PRO A 256 0.25 -35.65 -13.78
N PHE A 257 -0.12 -34.48 -13.26
CA PHE A 257 0.45 -33.91 -12.04
C PHE A 257 -0.25 -34.45 -10.79
N ASP A 258 -0.20 -35.77 -10.61
CA ASP A 258 -0.79 -36.46 -9.47
C ASP A 258 0.17 -37.51 -8.88
N GLY A 259 -0.15 -37.98 -7.66
CA GLY A 259 0.66 -38.95 -6.94
C GLY A 259 1.98 -38.38 -6.39
N ASP A 260 2.44 -38.97 -5.28
CA ASP A 260 3.67 -38.51 -4.61
C ASP A 260 4.92 -38.63 -5.51
N TYR A 261 4.93 -39.57 -6.46
CA TYR A 261 6.07 -39.79 -7.35
C TYR A 261 6.36 -38.61 -8.29
N VAL A 262 5.31 -37.90 -8.73
CA VAL A 262 5.45 -36.71 -9.59
C VAL A 262 5.42 -35.44 -8.75
N VAL A 263 4.54 -35.38 -7.76
CA VAL A 263 4.25 -34.13 -7.03
C VAL A 263 5.28 -33.81 -5.95
N ILE A 264 5.72 -34.84 -5.19
CA ILE A 264 6.70 -34.71 -4.10
C ILE A 264 7.69 -35.89 -4.13
N PRO A 265 8.47 -36.05 -5.22
CA PRO A 265 9.30 -37.24 -5.44
C PRO A 265 10.24 -37.51 -4.27
N LYS A 266 10.45 -38.80 -3.97
CA LYS A 266 11.36 -39.22 -2.88
C LYS A 266 12.81 -38.77 -3.13
N ASN A 267 13.24 -38.80 -4.39
CA ASN A 267 14.51 -38.25 -4.85
C ASN A 267 14.22 -37.12 -5.84
N TRP A 268 14.24 -35.88 -5.34
CA TRP A 268 13.96 -34.69 -6.13
C TRP A 268 14.95 -34.53 -7.28
N GLU A 269 16.24 -34.67 -7.02
CA GLU A 269 17.30 -34.46 -8.01
C GLU A 269 17.12 -35.39 -9.22
N ASN A 270 16.94 -36.69 -8.98
CA ASN A 270 16.74 -37.64 -10.08
C ASN A 270 15.48 -37.32 -10.90
N LYS A 271 14.36 -37.01 -10.24
CA LYS A 271 13.10 -36.75 -10.94
C LYS A 271 13.14 -35.42 -11.69
N HIS A 272 13.74 -34.40 -11.10
CA HIS A 272 13.94 -33.12 -11.74
C HIS A 272 14.81 -33.26 -12.99
N THR A 273 15.94 -33.96 -12.90
CA THR A 273 16.82 -34.24 -14.05
C THR A 273 16.08 -34.99 -15.16
N GLU A 274 15.32 -36.05 -14.83
CA GLU A 274 14.51 -36.80 -15.79
C GLU A 274 13.51 -35.87 -16.53
N ILE A 275 12.83 -34.97 -15.82
CA ILE A 275 11.88 -34.04 -16.41
C ILE A 275 12.58 -32.99 -17.28
N VAL A 276 13.72 -32.46 -16.84
CA VAL A 276 14.52 -31.48 -17.61
C VAL A 276 15.04 -32.09 -18.91
N GLU A 277 15.55 -33.32 -18.88
CA GLU A 277 16.04 -34.04 -20.07
C GLU A 277 14.91 -34.28 -21.08
N ASN A 278 13.76 -34.79 -20.61
CA ASN A 278 12.58 -35.02 -21.44
C ASN A 278 12.04 -33.72 -22.04
N TYR A 279 12.00 -32.65 -21.24
CA TYR A 279 11.56 -31.33 -21.70
C TYR A 279 12.52 -30.74 -22.73
N SER A 280 13.84 -30.85 -22.50
CA SER A 280 14.86 -30.40 -23.45
C SER A 280 14.70 -31.11 -24.80
N ALA A 281 14.51 -32.43 -24.79
CA ALA A 281 14.26 -33.21 -26.00
C ALA A 281 12.95 -32.80 -26.70
N LEU A 282 11.90 -32.47 -25.95
CA LEU A 282 10.66 -31.91 -26.51
C LEU A 282 10.94 -30.57 -27.22
N LEU A 283 11.72 -29.68 -26.61
CA LEU A 283 12.05 -28.37 -27.19
C LEU A 283 12.89 -28.50 -28.45
N GLU A 284 13.92 -29.35 -28.44
CA GLU A 284 14.75 -29.63 -29.63
C GLU A 284 13.91 -30.17 -30.79
N ASN A 285 13.01 -31.12 -30.52
CA ASN A 285 12.08 -31.65 -31.51
C ASN A 285 11.13 -30.56 -32.04
N GLN A 286 10.64 -29.68 -31.16
CA GLN A 286 9.78 -28.57 -31.57
C GLN A 286 10.53 -27.53 -32.39
N GLN A 287 11.78 -27.24 -32.07
CA GLN A 287 12.64 -26.33 -32.83
C GLN A 287 12.97 -26.90 -34.21
N ALA A 288 13.37 -28.17 -34.28
CA ALA A 288 13.62 -28.87 -35.55
C ALA A 288 12.38 -28.90 -36.47
N ARG A 289 11.17 -28.93 -35.87
CA ARG A 289 9.89 -28.90 -36.60
C ARG A 289 9.33 -27.49 -36.83
N GLY A 290 10.01 -26.43 -36.39
CA GLY A 290 9.50 -25.04 -36.46
C GLY A 290 8.22 -24.78 -35.64
N THR A 291 7.91 -25.63 -34.67
CA THR A 291 6.66 -25.62 -33.87
C THR A 291 6.81 -25.02 -32.47
N TYR A 292 8.04 -24.78 -32.01
CA TYR A 292 8.33 -24.24 -30.66
C TYR A 292 7.57 -22.95 -30.34
N LEU A 293 7.53 -22.02 -31.29
CA LEU A 293 6.81 -20.75 -31.14
C LEU A 293 5.28 -20.96 -31.09
N ARG A 294 4.74 -22.05 -31.67
CA ARG A 294 3.31 -22.35 -31.64
C ARG A 294 2.88 -22.94 -30.30
N VAL A 295 3.70 -23.82 -29.71
CA VAL A 295 3.40 -24.46 -28.43
C VAL A 295 3.53 -23.48 -27.26
N THR A 296 4.58 -22.66 -27.23
CA THR A 296 4.76 -21.63 -26.18
C THR A 296 3.60 -20.63 -26.14
N ASN A 297 3.09 -20.23 -27.31
CA ASN A 297 1.88 -19.41 -27.40
C ASN A 297 0.63 -20.17 -26.97
N ALA A 298 0.44 -21.43 -27.40
CA ALA A 298 -0.72 -22.23 -27.00
C ALA A 298 -0.79 -22.50 -25.49
N VAL A 299 0.35 -22.81 -24.84
CA VAL A 299 0.44 -23.01 -23.39
C VAL A 299 0.14 -21.71 -22.64
N ARG A 300 0.69 -20.58 -23.11
CA ARG A 300 0.35 -19.26 -22.57
C ARG A 300 -1.15 -18.97 -22.69
N ASP A 301 -1.75 -19.25 -23.84
CA ASP A 301 -3.15 -18.97 -24.11
C ASP A 301 -4.07 -19.87 -23.25
N LEU A 302 -3.72 -21.14 -23.06
CA LEU A 302 -4.39 -22.05 -22.12
C LEU A 302 -4.30 -21.57 -20.66
N ARG A 303 -3.14 -21.03 -20.25
CA ARG A 303 -2.95 -20.47 -18.89
C ARG A 303 -3.81 -19.23 -18.68
N VAL A 304 -3.89 -18.34 -19.68
CA VAL A 304 -4.77 -17.17 -19.65
C VAL A 304 -6.24 -17.59 -19.57
N GLU A 305 -6.64 -18.59 -20.36
CA GLU A 305 -8.01 -19.09 -20.37
C GLU A 305 -8.39 -19.75 -19.03
N LYS A 306 -7.51 -20.58 -18.48
CA LYS A 306 -7.70 -21.19 -17.15
C LYS A 306 -7.85 -20.13 -16.06
N GLN A 307 -7.00 -19.10 -16.09
CA GLN A 307 -7.10 -17.97 -15.15
C GLN A 307 -8.42 -17.21 -15.32
N ARG A 308 -8.85 -16.96 -16.56
CA ARG A 308 -10.14 -16.32 -16.87
C ARG A 308 -11.31 -17.10 -16.28
N LEU A 309 -11.36 -18.42 -16.50
CA LEU A 309 -12.40 -19.30 -15.98
C LEU A 309 -12.42 -19.33 -14.44
N GLU A 310 -11.24 -19.29 -13.79
CA GLU A 310 -11.17 -19.19 -12.33
C GLU A 310 -11.70 -17.86 -11.80
N ASP A 311 -11.37 -16.75 -12.46
CA ASP A 311 -11.83 -15.42 -12.08
C ASP A 311 -13.34 -15.24 -12.33
N GLU A 312 -13.87 -15.82 -13.41
CA GLU A 312 -15.31 -15.93 -13.65
C GLU A 312 -16.01 -16.75 -12.58
N LYS A 313 -15.45 -17.90 -12.16
CA LYS A 313 -16.00 -18.72 -11.06
C LYS A 313 -15.99 -17.97 -9.73
N LYS A 314 -14.93 -17.22 -9.42
CA LYS A 314 -14.86 -16.37 -8.22
C LYS A 314 -15.90 -15.26 -8.27
N GLU A 315 -16.02 -14.57 -9.41
CA GLU A 315 -17.00 -13.50 -9.60
C GLU A 315 -18.43 -14.04 -9.50
N ALA A 316 -18.73 -15.20 -10.09
CA ALA A 316 -20.04 -15.84 -10.01
C ALA A 316 -20.43 -16.18 -8.56
N LYS A 317 -19.50 -16.76 -7.78
CA LYS A 317 -19.73 -17.01 -6.34
C LYS A 317 -20.04 -15.72 -5.58
N LEU A 318 -19.29 -14.67 -5.87
CA LEU A 318 -19.46 -13.37 -5.21
C LEU A 318 -20.78 -12.69 -5.59
N ARG A 319 -21.25 -12.86 -6.83
CA ARG A 319 -22.58 -12.39 -7.25
C ARG A 319 -23.71 -13.13 -6.54
N VAL A 320 -23.57 -14.44 -6.32
CA VAL A 320 -24.55 -15.22 -5.53
C VAL A 320 -24.60 -14.74 -4.08
N GLU A 321 -23.44 -14.49 -3.46
CA GLU A 321 -23.34 -13.92 -2.12
C GLU A 321 -23.94 -12.50 -2.05
N THR A 322 -23.64 -11.67 -3.06
CA THR A 322 -24.19 -10.32 -3.21
C THR A 322 -25.71 -10.34 -3.28
N ALA A 323 -26.31 -11.26 -4.04
CA ALA A 323 -27.76 -11.39 -4.15
C ALA A 323 -28.42 -11.76 -2.81
N LYS A 324 -27.78 -12.66 -2.03
CA LYS A 324 -28.24 -12.99 -0.66
C LYS A 324 -28.17 -11.77 0.26
N ARG A 325 -27.05 -11.04 0.21
CA ARG A 325 -26.84 -9.81 0.98
C ARG A 325 -27.90 -8.75 0.63
N LEU A 326 -28.14 -8.52 -0.66
CA LEU A 326 -29.13 -7.57 -1.15
C LEU A 326 -30.55 -7.92 -0.67
N THR A 327 -30.92 -9.20 -0.71
CA THR A 327 -32.23 -9.66 -0.22
C THR A 327 -32.44 -9.32 1.26
N ASN A 328 -31.38 -9.40 2.08
CA ASN A 328 -31.44 -8.99 3.48
C ASN A 328 -31.50 -7.46 3.63
N MET A 329 -30.73 -6.72 2.84
CA MET A 329 -30.71 -5.25 2.88
C MET A 329 -32.03 -4.63 2.44
N MET A 330 -32.71 -5.21 1.44
CA MET A 330 -34.02 -4.74 0.97
C MET A 330 -35.08 -4.66 2.09
N LYS A 331 -34.91 -5.43 3.17
CA LYS A 331 -35.77 -5.38 4.38
C LYS A 331 -35.62 -4.09 5.18
N ALA A 332 -34.51 -3.37 5.03
CA ALA A 332 -34.23 -2.12 5.74
C ALA A 332 -34.66 -0.88 4.95
N GLN A 333 -35.22 -1.05 3.74
CA GLN A 333 -35.79 0.08 3.00
C GLN A 333 -36.93 0.69 3.80
N THR A 334 -36.86 1.99 4.02
CA THR A 334 -37.83 2.71 4.83
C THR A 334 -37.88 4.18 4.41
N ALA A 335 -38.91 4.88 4.88
CA ALA A 335 -39.03 6.32 4.73
C ALA A 335 -39.21 6.96 6.10
N PHE A 336 -38.64 8.15 6.28
CA PHE A 336 -38.79 8.96 7.48
C PHE A 336 -39.75 10.11 7.20
N ASP A 337 -39.42 11.32 7.64
CA ASP A 337 -40.31 12.48 7.55
C ASP A 337 -40.38 12.98 6.10
N LYS A 338 -39.22 13.35 5.54
CA LYS A 338 -39.08 13.91 4.19
C LYS A 338 -38.47 12.95 3.16
N TYR A 339 -37.63 12.01 3.57
CA TYR A 339 -36.86 11.19 2.64
C TYR A 339 -37.17 9.69 2.74
N ALA A 340 -37.07 9.02 1.60
CA ALA A 340 -37.13 7.57 1.46
C ALA A 340 -35.74 7.01 1.08
N PHE A 341 -35.36 5.90 1.71
CA PHE A 341 -34.08 5.23 1.53
C PHE A 341 -34.29 3.89 0.84
N ILE A 342 -33.78 3.77 -0.39
CA ILE A 342 -34.05 2.68 -1.33
C ILE A 342 -32.73 2.04 -1.75
N PHE A 343 -32.64 0.71 -1.70
CA PHE A 343 -31.44 0.01 -2.16
C PHE A 343 -31.52 -0.25 -3.67
N PRO A 344 -30.41 -0.10 -4.42
CA PRO A 344 -30.37 -0.49 -5.82
C PRO A 344 -30.56 -2.00 -5.97
N LYS A 345 -31.33 -2.41 -6.98
CA LYS A 345 -31.60 -3.83 -7.29
C LYS A 345 -30.43 -4.50 -7.98
N ASP A 346 -29.69 -3.74 -8.77
CA ASP A 346 -28.55 -4.21 -9.52
C ASP A 346 -27.54 -3.08 -9.79
N GLU A 347 -26.39 -3.46 -10.34
CA GLU A 347 -25.33 -2.53 -10.73
C GLU A 347 -25.82 -1.49 -11.76
N SER A 348 -26.75 -1.86 -12.64
CA SER A 348 -27.22 -1.00 -13.72
C SER A 348 -28.00 0.20 -13.20
N GLU A 349 -28.73 0.05 -12.10
CA GLU A 349 -29.42 1.16 -11.43
C GLU A 349 -28.42 2.19 -10.87
N ILE A 350 -27.31 1.74 -10.28
CA ILE A 350 -26.25 2.63 -9.77
C ILE A 350 -25.60 3.42 -10.91
N VAL A 351 -25.36 2.77 -12.05
CA VAL A 351 -24.81 3.41 -13.25
C VAL A 351 -25.78 4.47 -13.81
N LYS A 352 -27.07 4.13 -13.93
CA LYS A 352 -28.11 5.07 -14.38
C LYS A 352 -28.23 6.27 -13.43
N GLU A 353 -28.26 6.02 -12.13
CA GLU A 353 -28.31 7.05 -11.09
C GLU A 353 -27.14 8.03 -11.21
N GLY A 354 -25.91 7.50 -11.25
CA GLY A 354 -24.70 8.33 -11.39
C GLY A 354 -24.68 9.15 -12.68
N LYS A 355 -25.24 8.61 -13.77
CA LYS A 355 -25.40 9.33 -15.05
C LYS A 355 -26.40 10.49 -14.93
N ILE A 356 -27.55 10.25 -14.28
CA ILE A 356 -28.60 11.27 -14.10
C ILE A 356 -28.11 12.38 -13.17
N LEU A 357 -27.48 12.03 -12.05
CA LEU A 357 -26.97 12.99 -11.07
C LEU A 357 -25.60 13.57 -11.44
N HIS A 358 -25.03 13.23 -12.59
CA HIS A 358 -23.73 13.70 -13.07
C HIS A 358 -22.61 13.58 -12.00
N HIS A 359 -22.55 12.46 -11.29
CA HIS A 359 -21.49 12.19 -10.31
C HIS A 359 -20.92 10.77 -10.40
N CYS A 360 -19.70 10.60 -9.89
CA CYS A 360 -18.82 9.45 -10.17
C CYS A 360 -19.22 8.12 -9.51
N VAL A 361 -20.47 7.97 -9.06
CA VAL A 361 -20.93 6.71 -8.43
C VAL A 361 -21.07 5.59 -9.47
N GLY A 362 -21.41 5.94 -10.71
CA GLY A 362 -21.52 4.97 -11.81
C GLY A 362 -20.20 4.29 -12.18
N SER A 363 -19.06 5.00 -12.10
CA SER A 363 -17.75 4.44 -12.45
C SER A 363 -17.24 3.39 -11.46
N TYR A 364 -17.84 3.29 -10.27
CA TYR A 364 -17.45 2.33 -9.24
C TYR A 364 -18.54 1.32 -8.90
N ALA A 365 -19.64 1.29 -9.67
CA ALA A 365 -20.83 0.46 -9.41
C ALA A 365 -20.48 -1.01 -9.19
N LYS A 366 -19.70 -1.64 -10.10
CA LYS A 366 -19.22 -3.03 -9.93
C LYS A 366 -18.48 -3.24 -8.60
N LYS A 367 -17.66 -2.27 -8.18
CA LYS A 367 -16.83 -2.38 -6.99
C LYS A 367 -17.63 -2.34 -5.69
N HIS A 368 -18.63 -1.47 -5.64
CA HIS A 368 -19.52 -1.36 -4.50
C HIS A 368 -20.52 -2.53 -4.46
N PHE A 369 -21.11 -2.84 -5.61
CA PHE A 369 -22.17 -3.81 -5.72
C PHE A 369 -21.66 -5.25 -5.62
N VAL A 370 -20.70 -5.64 -6.47
CA VAL A 370 -20.19 -7.02 -6.57
C VAL A 370 -19.11 -7.31 -5.54
N TYR A 371 -18.13 -6.42 -5.33
CA TYR A 371 -17.01 -6.69 -4.40
C TYR A 371 -17.29 -6.30 -2.94
N GLY A 372 -18.45 -5.71 -2.66
CA GLY A 372 -18.91 -5.44 -1.30
C GLY A 372 -18.07 -4.44 -0.49
N THR A 373 -17.28 -3.58 -1.13
CA THR A 373 -16.36 -2.68 -0.42
C THR A 373 -17.04 -1.54 0.35
N SER A 374 -18.29 -1.24 0.00
CA SER A 374 -19.23 -0.32 0.65
C SER A 374 -20.57 -0.43 -0.09
N ILE A 375 -21.63 0.13 0.50
CA ILE A 375 -23.00 0.03 0.02
C ILE A 375 -23.53 1.40 -0.39
N ILE A 376 -24.19 1.45 -1.55
CA ILE A 376 -24.85 2.64 -2.07
C ILE A 376 -26.36 2.52 -1.81
N VAL A 377 -26.95 3.58 -1.29
CA VAL A 377 -28.39 3.71 -1.03
C VAL A 377 -28.88 4.96 -1.74
N PHE A 378 -29.99 4.84 -2.45
CA PHE A 378 -30.67 5.97 -3.08
C PHE A 378 -31.52 6.67 -2.03
N VAL A 379 -31.34 7.97 -1.90
CA VAL A 379 -32.18 8.82 -1.07
C VAL A 379 -33.09 9.60 -2.01
N ARG A 380 -34.39 9.55 -1.72
CA ARG A 380 -35.45 10.11 -2.53
C ARG A 380 -36.33 11.02 -1.70
N ASP A 381 -36.94 12.01 -2.34
CA ASP A 381 -38.07 12.70 -1.73
C ASP A 381 -39.21 11.70 -1.51
N LYS A 382 -39.84 11.73 -0.32
CA LYS A 382 -40.89 10.77 0.06
C LYS A 382 -42.11 10.85 -0.85
N ALA A 383 -42.43 12.03 -1.38
CA ALA A 383 -43.51 12.25 -2.34
C ALA A 383 -43.09 11.90 -3.78
N HIS A 384 -41.80 12.03 -4.11
CA HIS A 384 -41.26 11.75 -5.45
C HIS A 384 -40.19 10.65 -5.45
N ARG A 385 -40.62 9.40 -5.18
CA ARG A 385 -39.72 8.25 -4.98
C ARG A 385 -38.96 7.79 -6.22
N GLU A 386 -39.47 8.10 -7.41
CA GLU A 386 -38.86 7.72 -8.68
C GLU A 386 -37.82 8.73 -9.18
N THR A 387 -37.72 9.90 -8.54
CA THR A 387 -36.85 10.99 -8.99
C THR A 387 -35.49 10.96 -8.28
N PRO A 388 -34.37 10.82 -9.02
CA PRO A 388 -33.03 10.92 -8.45
C PRO A 388 -32.80 12.19 -7.66
N LEU A 389 -32.31 12.06 -6.42
CA LEU A 389 -32.07 13.19 -5.52
C LEU A 389 -30.68 13.11 -4.86
N TYR A 390 -30.43 12.11 -4.02
CA TYR A 390 -29.10 11.87 -3.44
C TYR A 390 -28.68 10.40 -3.49
N THR A 391 -27.38 10.17 -3.42
CA THR A 391 -26.76 8.86 -3.16
C THR A 391 -26.02 8.91 -1.82
N LEU A 392 -26.29 7.90 -0.99
CA LEU A 392 -25.69 7.69 0.32
C LEU A 392 -24.73 6.49 0.24
N GLU A 393 -23.47 6.68 0.62
CA GLU A 393 -22.50 5.58 0.76
C GLU A 393 -22.31 5.21 2.23
N LEU A 394 -22.51 3.93 2.54
CA LEU A 394 -22.33 3.32 3.86
C LEU A 394 -21.18 2.32 3.84
N LYS A 395 -20.33 2.36 4.87
CA LYS A 395 -19.22 1.41 5.03
C LYS A 395 -18.83 1.27 6.50
N ASN A 396 -18.59 0.05 6.96
CA ASN A 396 -18.13 -0.23 8.33
C ASN A 396 -19.04 0.45 9.37
N ASN A 397 -20.35 0.37 9.15
CA ASN A 397 -21.38 0.99 10.01
C ASN A 397 -21.22 2.52 10.17
N ARG A 398 -20.79 3.23 9.13
CA ARG A 398 -20.66 4.69 9.08
C ARG A 398 -21.09 5.25 7.73
N ILE A 399 -21.58 6.50 7.73
CA ILE A 399 -21.82 7.29 6.52
C ILE A 399 -20.48 7.80 6.00
N ILE A 400 -20.14 7.43 4.76
CA ILE A 400 -18.92 7.90 4.08
C ILE A 400 -19.20 9.19 3.34
N GLN A 401 -20.32 9.23 2.61
CA GLN A 401 -20.75 10.41 1.86
C GLN A 401 -22.25 10.38 1.59
N LEU A 402 -22.83 11.56 1.44
CA LEU A 402 -24.20 11.78 0.99
C LEU A 402 -24.18 12.93 -0.02
N LYS A 403 -24.43 12.62 -1.30
CA LYS A 403 -24.19 13.55 -2.42
C LYS A 403 -25.33 13.55 -3.42
N GLY A 404 -25.68 14.74 -3.90
CA GLY A 404 -26.65 14.95 -4.95
C GLY A 404 -26.02 15.32 -6.28
N GLU A 405 -26.82 15.94 -7.14
CA GLU A 405 -26.41 16.35 -8.48
C GLU A 405 -25.05 17.09 -8.48
N ARG A 406 -24.13 16.68 -9.37
CA ARG A 406 -22.78 17.25 -9.52
C ARG A 406 -21.98 17.32 -8.20
N ASN A 407 -22.13 16.31 -7.34
CA ASN A 407 -21.49 16.23 -6.02
C ASN A 407 -21.87 17.34 -5.03
N LYS A 408 -23.03 17.99 -5.23
CA LYS A 408 -23.58 18.92 -4.25
C LYS A 408 -23.82 18.19 -2.93
N SER A 409 -23.54 18.88 -1.83
CA SER A 409 -23.84 18.37 -0.49
C SER A 409 -25.35 18.32 -0.29
N ALA A 410 -25.84 17.27 0.38
CA ALA A 410 -27.23 17.22 0.81
C ALA A 410 -27.51 18.24 1.91
N ASP A 411 -28.78 18.60 2.08
CA ASP A 411 -29.22 19.48 3.14
C ASP A 411 -29.13 18.83 4.53
N GLU A 412 -29.31 19.64 5.58
CA GLU A 412 -29.18 19.19 6.97
C GLU A 412 -30.28 18.19 7.38
N GLU A 413 -31.45 18.26 6.76
CA GLU A 413 -32.56 17.35 7.04
C GLU A 413 -32.26 15.95 6.49
N ALA A 414 -31.74 15.86 5.26
CA ALA A 414 -31.32 14.63 4.62
C ALA A 414 -30.16 13.97 5.38
N LYS A 415 -29.20 14.75 5.91
CA LYS A 415 -28.15 14.24 6.79
C LYS A 415 -28.70 13.66 8.08
N LYS A 416 -29.64 14.37 8.73
CA LYS A 416 -30.28 13.92 9.96
C LYS A 416 -31.06 12.61 9.74
N GLU A 417 -31.82 12.51 8.66
CA GLU A 417 -32.54 11.28 8.32
C GLU A 417 -31.60 10.15 7.88
N ALA A 418 -30.45 10.44 7.28
CA ALA A 418 -29.44 9.43 6.96
C ALA A 418 -28.83 8.80 8.23
N GLU A 419 -28.63 9.58 9.30
CA GLU A 419 -28.21 9.04 10.61
C GLU A 419 -29.30 8.16 11.24
N LEU A 420 -30.59 8.55 11.11
CA LEU A 420 -31.71 7.71 11.53
C LEU A 420 -31.76 6.39 10.73
N PHE A 421 -31.48 6.46 9.43
CA PHE A 421 -31.40 5.30 8.56
C PHE A 421 -30.25 4.35 8.97
N LEU A 422 -29.07 4.89 9.28
CA LEU A 422 -27.94 4.11 9.77
C LEU A 422 -28.31 3.37 11.07
N ALA A 423 -28.94 4.08 12.02
CA ALA A 423 -29.41 3.48 13.27
C ALA A 423 -30.51 2.40 13.04
N HIS A 424 -31.42 2.62 12.09
CA HIS A 424 -32.43 1.64 11.69
C HIS A 424 -31.80 0.36 11.14
N CYS A 425 -30.82 0.49 10.23
CA CYS A 425 -30.10 -0.64 9.70
C CYS A 425 -29.33 -1.41 10.79
N GLY A 426 -28.78 -0.70 11.79
CA GLY A 426 -28.15 -1.32 12.96
C GLY A 426 -29.10 -2.17 13.80
N LYS A 427 -30.36 -1.73 13.99
CA LYS A 427 -31.41 -2.52 14.68
C LYS A 427 -31.77 -3.79 13.92
N LEU A 428 -31.78 -3.72 12.59
CA LEU A 428 -32.05 -4.86 11.71
C LEU A 428 -30.82 -5.76 11.49
N LYS A 429 -29.68 -5.45 12.13
CA LYS A 429 -28.40 -6.15 11.99
C LYS A 429 -27.97 -6.31 10.54
N ILE A 430 -28.20 -5.27 9.73
CA ILE A 430 -27.70 -5.25 8.35
C ILE A 430 -26.19 -5.00 8.39
N GLU A 431 -25.43 -5.86 7.73
CA GLU A 431 -23.97 -5.75 7.63
C GLU A 431 -23.57 -5.03 6.34
N PHE A 432 -22.77 -3.96 6.45
CA PHE A 432 -22.23 -3.15 5.34
C PHE A 432 -20.78 -2.73 5.52
#